data_AF-A0A4Q7VKJ3-F1
#
_entry.id   AF-A0A4Q7VKJ3-F1
#
_cell.length_a   1.000
_cell.length_b   1.000
_cell.length_c   1.000
_cell.angle_alpha   90.00
_cell.angle_beta   90.00
_cell.angle_gamma   90.00
#
_symmetry.space_group_name_H-M   'P 1'
#
loop_
_entity.id
_entity.type
_entity.pdbx_description
1 polymer ?
#
loop_
_entity_poly.entity_id
_entity_poly.type
_entity_poly.pdbx_seq_one_letter_code
_entity_poly.pdbx_strand_id
1 'polypeptide(L)'
;MEKLSTCNIKRNKKLLVSDIIKFYETRGYTLIDANAYGMTLKKGSWWGNLTSLNPLKWRTLVRLDVVKVEKMDYDLLAKYKFSSAGQFSSSKTKLFFTKEAEAFNEAMLNFKVDIDEIEQIGNEARLENRKKLLASFFMGILIAILLIFALKIYLPAILPIWVNSGITLLSIVFCNYILNQPNKTDN
;
A
#
# COMPACT_ATOMS: atom_id res chain seq x y z
N MET A 1 -0.99 -1.01 -6.76
CA MET A 1 -1.03 -2.49 -6.80
C MET A 1 -2.49 -2.91 -6.88
N GLU A 2 -2.83 -3.80 -7.80
CA GLU A 2 -4.18 -4.38 -7.89
C GLU A 2 -4.11 -5.84 -7.46
N LYS A 3 -5.05 -6.27 -6.60
CA LYS A 3 -5.16 -7.62 -6.06
C LYS A 3 -6.61 -8.06 -6.20
N LEU A 4 -6.80 -9.30 -6.62
CA LEU A 4 -8.13 -9.88 -6.81
C LEU A 4 -8.30 -10.98 -5.76
N SER A 5 -9.43 -10.93 -5.04
CA SER A 5 -9.78 -11.88 -4.00
C SER A 5 -11.19 -12.39 -4.30
N THR A 6 -11.34 -13.70 -4.47
CA THR A 6 -12.62 -14.33 -4.81
C THR A 6 -13.07 -15.21 -3.68
N CYS A 7 -14.32 -15.04 -3.25
CA CYS A 7 -14.93 -15.86 -2.22
C CYS A 7 -16.29 -16.38 -2.70
N ASN A 8 -16.51 -17.68 -2.56
CA ASN A 8 -17.81 -18.31 -2.73
C ASN A 8 -18.47 -18.45 -1.35
N ILE A 9 -19.59 -17.75 -1.14
CA ILE A 9 -20.38 -17.87 0.09
C ILE A 9 -21.44 -18.95 -0.14
N LYS A 10 -21.28 -20.09 0.55
CA LYS A 10 -22.22 -21.22 0.52
C LYS A 10 -23.50 -20.93 1.30
N ARG A 11 -24.61 -21.46 0.81
CA ARG A 11 -26.00 -21.41 1.33
C ARG A 11 -26.21 -21.47 2.85
N ASN A 12 -25.35 -22.17 3.60
CA ASN A 12 -25.52 -22.36 5.05
C ASN A 12 -25.09 -21.13 5.87
N LYS A 13 -24.42 -20.15 5.24
CA LYS A 13 -23.99 -18.89 5.84
C LYS A 13 -24.74 -17.75 5.15
N LYS A 14 -25.96 -17.43 5.63
CA LYS A 14 -26.64 -16.19 5.22
C LYS A 14 -25.82 -15.01 5.72
N LEU A 15 -24.99 -14.46 4.85
CA LEU A 15 -24.27 -13.21 5.08
C LEU A 15 -25.14 -12.08 4.53
N LEU A 16 -25.59 -11.17 5.39
CA LEU A 16 -26.32 -10.00 4.93
C LEU A 16 -25.34 -8.98 4.36
N VAL A 17 -25.81 -8.17 3.41
CA VAL A 17 -25.04 -7.03 2.87
C VAL A 17 -24.57 -6.10 4.01
N SER A 18 -25.38 -5.95 5.07
CA SER A 18 -25.01 -5.20 6.27
C SER A 18 -23.80 -5.79 7.01
N ASP A 19 -23.64 -7.11 7.03
CA ASP A 19 -22.52 -7.76 7.71
C ASP A 19 -21.22 -7.55 6.93
N ILE A 20 -21.30 -7.56 5.60
CA ILE A 20 -20.18 -7.22 4.72
C ILE A 20 -19.77 -5.76 4.93
N ILE A 21 -20.72 -4.82 4.93
CA ILE A 21 -20.44 -3.39 5.18
C ILE A 21 -19.79 -3.22 6.56
N LYS A 22 -20.40 -3.79 7.61
CA LYS A 22 -19.90 -3.70 8.97
C LYS A 22 -18.50 -4.30 9.12
N PHE A 23 -18.20 -5.38 8.40
CA PHE A 23 -16.87 -5.98 8.36
C PHE A 23 -15.79 -5.02 7.81
N TYR A 24 -16.13 -4.25 6.80
CA TYR A 24 -15.21 -3.26 6.23
C TYR A 24 -15.14 -1.99 7.09
N GLU A 25 -16.25 -1.56 7.67
CA GLU A 25 -16.30 -0.41 8.59
C GLU A 25 -15.43 -0.61 9.83
N THR A 26 -15.45 -1.79 10.45
CA THR A 26 -14.58 -2.09 11.61
C THR A 26 -13.09 -2.02 11.27
N ARG A 27 -12.72 -2.09 9.98
CA ARG A 27 -11.34 -1.91 9.48
C ARG A 27 -11.03 -0.50 9.01
N GLY A 28 -11.93 0.45 9.23
CA GLY A 28 -11.80 1.84 8.82
C GLY A 28 -12.04 2.09 7.33
N TYR A 29 -12.75 1.18 6.65
CA TYR A 29 -13.29 1.48 5.33
C TYR A 29 -14.62 2.20 5.46
N THR A 30 -14.92 3.00 4.45
CA THR A 30 -16.17 3.76 4.32
C THR A 30 -16.83 3.36 3.03
N LEU A 31 -18.14 3.09 3.08
CA LEU A 31 -18.94 2.83 1.90
C LEU A 31 -19.09 4.12 1.10
N ILE A 32 -18.81 4.09 -0.21
CA ILE A 32 -18.97 5.23 -1.11
C ILE A 32 -20.12 5.01 -2.08
N ASP A 33 -20.26 3.79 -2.58
CA ASP A 33 -21.25 3.44 -3.58
C ASP A 33 -21.73 2.01 -3.34
N ALA A 34 -23.02 1.77 -3.56
CA ALA A 34 -23.64 0.47 -3.44
C ALA A 34 -24.82 0.37 -4.40
N ASN A 35 -24.88 -0.72 -5.14
CA ASN A 35 -25.97 -1.04 -6.05
C ASN A 35 -26.25 -2.55 -6.05
N ALA A 36 -27.24 -2.97 -6.84
CA ALA A 36 -27.65 -4.38 -6.91
C ALA A 36 -26.53 -5.34 -7.42
N TYR A 37 -25.52 -4.81 -8.09
CA TYR A 37 -24.42 -5.59 -8.69
C TYR A 37 -23.14 -5.57 -7.86
N GLY A 38 -23.09 -4.75 -6.80
CA GLY A 38 -21.88 -4.62 -6.01
C GLY A 38 -21.82 -3.39 -5.10
N MET A 39 -20.66 -3.22 -4.46
CA MET A 39 -20.39 -2.09 -3.58
C MET A 39 -18.93 -1.65 -3.67
N THR A 40 -18.68 -0.37 -3.43
CA THR A 40 -17.34 0.22 -3.42
C THR A 40 -17.06 0.83 -2.06
N LEU A 41 -15.96 0.39 -1.46
CA LEU A 41 -15.48 0.79 -0.15
C LEU A 41 -14.12 1.49 -0.28
N LYS A 42 -13.86 2.45 0.59
CA LYS A 42 -12.61 3.21 0.62
C LYS A 42 -12.03 3.32 2.02
N LYS A 43 -10.73 3.14 2.12
CA LYS A 43 -9.93 3.44 3.30
C LYS A 43 -8.83 4.44 2.94
N GLY A 44 -8.44 5.26 3.92
CA GLY A 44 -7.37 6.25 3.76
C GLY A 44 -7.68 7.35 2.75
N SER A 45 -6.66 8.11 2.37
CA SER A 45 -6.81 9.27 1.49
C SER A 45 -5.69 9.39 0.47
N TRP A 46 -5.95 10.13 -0.62
CA TRP A 46 -4.93 10.40 -1.63
C TRP A 46 -3.77 11.19 -1.04
N TRP A 47 -4.07 12.16 -0.16
CA TRP A 47 -3.07 12.86 0.64
C TRP A 47 -2.25 11.91 1.52
N GLY A 48 -2.88 10.92 2.13
CA GLY A 48 -2.20 9.91 2.95
C GLY A 48 -1.14 9.13 2.17
N ASN A 49 -1.34 8.88 0.88
CA ASN A 49 -0.33 8.23 0.03
C ASN A 49 0.94 9.05 -0.14
N LEU A 50 0.80 10.39 -0.14
CA LEU A 50 1.89 11.32 -0.40
C LEU A 50 2.60 11.72 0.90
N THR A 51 1.85 11.87 1.99
CA THR A 51 2.35 12.45 3.25
C THR A 51 2.60 11.43 4.35
N SER A 52 2.10 10.19 4.22
CA SER A 52 2.25 9.19 5.27
C SER A 52 3.18 8.05 4.88
N LEU A 53 4.05 7.66 5.82
CA LEU A 53 4.82 6.41 5.73
C LEU A 53 4.02 5.18 6.18
N ASN A 54 2.82 5.39 6.75
CA ASN A 54 1.97 4.33 7.26
C ASN A 54 0.99 3.86 6.17
N PRO A 55 1.07 2.59 5.72
CA PRO A 55 0.17 2.06 4.69
C PRO A 55 -1.31 2.07 5.11
N LEU A 56 -1.62 2.10 6.42
CA LEU A 56 -3.00 2.20 6.91
C LEU A 56 -3.68 3.53 6.53
N LYS A 57 -2.91 4.59 6.29
CA LYS A 57 -3.43 5.90 5.87
C LYS A 57 -3.54 6.05 4.36
N TRP A 58 -3.03 5.08 3.61
CA TRP A 58 -3.00 5.13 2.15
C TRP A 58 -4.38 4.80 1.57
N ARG A 59 -4.69 5.44 0.46
CA ARG A 59 -5.93 5.22 -0.30
C ARG A 59 -5.97 3.78 -0.79
N THR A 60 -6.92 3.05 -0.23
CA THR A 60 -7.31 1.73 -0.69
C THR A 60 -8.75 1.79 -1.16
N LEU A 61 -9.02 1.28 -2.35
CA LEU A 61 -10.37 1.09 -2.85
C LEU A 61 -10.64 -0.41 -2.97
N VAL A 62 -11.78 -0.85 -2.47
CA VAL A 62 -12.25 -2.22 -2.60
C VAL A 62 -13.56 -2.18 -3.35
N ARG A 63 -13.61 -2.82 -4.50
CA ARG A 63 -14.83 -2.99 -5.27
C ARG A 63 -15.26 -4.45 -5.15
N LEU A 64 -16.43 -4.65 -4.58
CA LEU A 64 -17.06 -5.95 -4.44
C LEU A 64 -18.09 -6.07 -5.56
N ASP A 65 -17.87 -6.99 -6.49
CA ASP A 65 -18.82 -7.31 -7.56
C ASP A 65 -19.50 -8.65 -7.20
N VAL A 66 -20.82 -8.73 -7.36
CA VAL A 66 -21.59 -9.98 -7.26
C VAL A 66 -21.60 -10.63 -8.64
N VAL A 67 -20.87 -11.73 -8.81
CA VAL A 67 -20.59 -12.30 -10.15
C VAL A 67 -21.63 -13.34 -10.58
N LYS A 68 -22.12 -14.16 -9.63
CA LYS A 68 -23.06 -15.24 -9.94
C LYS A 68 -23.99 -15.47 -8.76
N VAL A 69 -25.29 -15.56 -9.07
CA VAL A 69 -26.34 -15.97 -8.14
C VAL A 69 -26.96 -17.24 -8.71
N GLU A 70 -26.40 -18.40 -8.38
CA GLU A 70 -26.99 -19.69 -8.74
C GLU A 70 -27.61 -20.32 -7.50
N LYS A 71 -28.93 -20.54 -7.52
CA LYS A 71 -29.66 -21.33 -6.52
C LYS A 71 -29.29 -21.00 -5.05
N MET A 72 -29.13 -19.71 -4.74
CA MET A 72 -28.82 -19.14 -3.41
C MET A 72 -27.35 -19.20 -2.94
N ASP A 73 -26.41 -19.59 -3.79
CA ASP A 73 -24.98 -19.36 -3.56
C ASP A 73 -24.56 -18.04 -4.22
N TYR A 74 -23.69 -17.27 -3.54
CA TYR A 74 -23.20 -15.97 -4.01
C TYR A 74 -21.69 -16.05 -4.24
N ASP A 75 -21.27 -15.84 -5.48
CA ASP A 75 -19.87 -15.58 -5.80
C ASP A 75 -19.60 -14.09 -5.63
N LEU A 76 -18.85 -13.74 -4.59
CA LEU A 76 -18.36 -12.40 -4.35
C LEU A 76 -16.93 -12.26 -4.86
N LEU A 77 -16.72 -11.22 -5.65
CA LEU A 77 -15.41 -10.90 -6.19
C LEU A 77 -14.97 -9.53 -5.66
N ALA A 78 -13.94 -9.52 -4.82
CA ALA A 78 -13.33 -8.32 -4.28
C ALA A 78 -12.11 -7.93 -5.10
N LYS A 79 -12.20 -6.78 -5.77
CA LYS A 79 -11.08 -6.13 -6.46
C LYS A 79 -10.51 -5.07 -5.53
N TYR A 80 -9.30 -5.32 -5.05
CA TYR A 80 -8.52 -4.38 -4.26
C TYR A 80 -7.64 -3.53 -5.16
N LYS A 81 -7.74 -2.22 -5.01
CA LYS A 81 -6.85 -1.24 -5.61
C LYS A 81 -6.14 -0.47 -4.51
N PHE A 82 -4.93 -0.92 -4.20
CA PHE A 82 -4.03 -0.27 -3.26
C PHE A 82 -3.26 0.81 -4.00
N SER A 83 -3.49 2.07 -3.63
CA SER A 83 -2.66 3.17 -4.07
C SER A 83 -1.44 3.24 -3.16
N SER A 84 -0.25 3.03 -3.73
CA SER A 84 1.00 3.35 -3.06
C SER A 84 1.71 4.42 -3.86
N ALA A 85 2.36 5.37 -3.17
CA ALA A 85 3.44 6.09 -3.82
C ALA A 85 4.58 5.07 -4.01
N GLY A 86 5.03 4.86 -5.25
CA GLY A 86 6.05 3.86 -5.59
C GLY A 86 7.38 4.02 -4.83
N GLN A 87 7.56 5.15 -4.16
CA GLN A 87 8.70 5.47 -3.31
C GLN A 87 8.70 4.76 -1.94
N PHE A 88 7.62 4.04 -1.57
CA PHE A 88 7.47 3.41 -0.25
C PHE A 88 7.08 1.92 -0.31
N SER A 89 7.31 1.23 -1.43
CA SER A 89 6.94 -0.18 -1.57
C SER A 89 7.98 -1.10 -0.93
N SER A 90 8.05 -1.13 0.39
CA SER A 90 8.86 -2.12 1.11
C SER A 90 8.28 -3.54 0.98
N SER A 91 9.07 -4.57 1.28
CA SER A 91 8.59 -5.96 1.29
C SER A 91 7.47 -6.16 2.33
N LYS A 92 7.56 -5.55 3.52
CA LYS A 92 6.48 -5.59 4.52
C LYS A 92 5.23 -4.85 4.06
N THR A 93 5.38 -3.79 3.28
CA THR A 93 4.24 -3.07 2.68
C THR A 93 3.49 -3.96 1.68
N LYS A 94 4.20 -4.76 0.87
CA LYS A 94 3.57 -5.75 -0.01
C LYS A 94 2.89 -6.87 0.77
N LEU A 95 3.51 -7.33 1.86
CA LEU A 95 2.93 -8.33 2.75
C LEU A 95 1.63 -7.82 3.41
N PHE A 96 1.63 -6.58 3.88
CA PHE A 96 0.43 -5.91 4.42
C PHE A 96 -0.72 -5.94 3.42
N PHE A 97 -0.51 -5.50 2.17
CA PHE A 97 -1.57 -5.52 1.15
C PHE A 97 -2.05 -6.91 0.79
N THR A 98 -1.15 -7.89 0.85
CA THR A 98 -1.47 -9.29 0.59
C THR A 98 -2.36 -9.86 1.70
N LYS A 99 -1.97 -9.66 2.96
CA LYS A 99 -2.73 -10.08 4.14
C LYS A 99 -4.08 -9.36 4.25
N GLU A 100 -4.14 -8.06 3.93
CA GLU A 100 -5.40 -7.30 3.89
C GLU A 100 -6.38 -7.86 2.83
N ALA A 101 -5.87 -8.32 1.68
CA ALA A 101 -6.70 -8.92 0.63
C ALA A 101 -7.13 -10.37 0.97
N GLU A 102 -6.27 -11.13 1.65
CA GLU A 102 -6.55 -12.50 2.12
C GLU A 102 -7.56 -12.53 3.27
N ALA A 103 -7.48 -11.54 4.15
CA ALA A 103 -8.41 -11.35 5.27
C ALA A 103 -9.88 -11.31 4.83
N PHE A 104 -10.18 -10.84 3.61
CA PHE A 104 -11.55 -10.89 3.09
C PHE A 104 -12.03 -12.31 2.81
N ASN A 105 -11.22 -13.14 2.17
CA ASN A 105 -11.60 -14.53 1.91
C ASN A 105 -11.79 -15.28 3.22
N GLU A 106 -10.87 -15.08 4.18
CA GLU A 106 -10.99 -15.72 5.48
C GLU A 106 -12.20 -15.24 6.29
N ALA A 107 -12.51 -13.94 6.23
CA ALA A 107 -13.69 -13.38 6.86
C ALA A 107 -14.99 -13.94 6.31
N MET A 108 -15.12 -13.97 4.98
CA MET A 108 -16.34 -14.39 4.31
C MET A 108 -16.53 -15.91 4.42
N LEU A 109 -15.43 -16.69 4.41
CA LEU A 109 -15.49 -18.14 4.54
C LEU A 109 -15.61 -18.62 5.99
N ASN A 110 -14.92 -17.98 6.94
CA ASN A 110 -14.75 -18.50 8.30
C ASN A 110 -15.30 -17.60 9.41
N PHE A 111 -15.76 -16.37 9.10
CA PHE A 111 -16.15 -15.35 10.08
C PHE A 111 -15.07 -15.05 11.12
N LYS A 112 -13.82 -15.36 10.78
CA LYS A 112 -12.65 -15.11 11.61
C LYS A 112 -11.67 -14.29 10.81
N VAL A 113 -11.14 -13.25 11.44
CA VAL A 113 -9.97 -12.53 10.96
C VAL A 113 -9.21 -12.03 12.16
N ASP A 114 -7.89 -12.20 12.12
CA ASP A 114 -6.98 -11.59 13.07
C ASP A 114 -6.70 -10.14 12.66
N ILE A 115 -7.42 -9.20 13.26
CA ILE A 115 -7.26 -7.76 12.99
C ILE A 115 -5.92 -7.27 13.57
N ASP A 116 -5.52 -7.83 14.72
CA ASP A 116 -4.32 -7.42 15.44
C ASP A 116 -3.05 -7.79 14.64
N GLU A 117 -3.01 -8.98 14.02
CA GLU A 117 -1.91 -9.38 13.12
C GLU A 117 -1.73 -8.39 11.97
N ILE A 118 -2.82 -7.99 11.31
CA ILE A 118 -2.78 -7.10 10.15
C ILE A 118 -2.33 -5.68 10.54
N GLU A 119 -2.83 -5.16 11.66
CA GLU A 119 -2.43 -3.86 12.18
C GLU A 119 -0.96 -3.86 12.62
N GLN A 120 -0.50 -4.96 13.24
CA GLN A 120 0.90 -5.16 13.59
C GLN A 120 1.79 -5.15 12.34
N ILE A 121 1.42 -5.87 11.27
CA ILE A 121 2.17 -5.87 10.00
C ILE A 121 2.19 -4.45 9.39
N GLY A 122 1.08 -3.71 9.47
CA GLY A 122 1.04 -2.31 9.03
C GLY A 122 1.98 -1.40 9.81
N ASN A 123 2.07 -1.59 11.13
CA ASN A 123 2.99 -0.86 12.00
C ASN A 123 4.47 -1.24 11.75
N GLU A 124 4.75 -2.52 11.50
CA GLU A 124 6.09 -2.97 11.09
C GLU A 124 6.50 -2.35 9.75
N ALA A 125 5.59 -2.31 8.77
CA ALA A 125 5.84 -1.67 7.47
C ALA A 125 6.14 -0.17 7.63
N ARG A 126 5.43 0.52 8.52
CA ARG A 126 5.72 1.92 8.85
C ARG A 126 7.13 2.11 9.41
N LEU A 127 7.57 1.24 10.33
CA LEU A 127 8.91 1.29 10.91
C LEU A 127 9.98 1.02 9.84
N GLU A 128 9.76 0.05 8.96
CA GLU A 128 10.66 -0.24 7.84
C GLU A 128 10.77 0.94 6.88
N ASN A 129 9.64 1.52 6.46
CA ASN A 129 9.60 2.70 5.58
C ASN A 129 10.35 3.88 6.21
N ARG A 130 10.24 4.09 7.53
CA ARG A 130 10.98 5.13 8.24
C ARG A 130 12.49 4.87 8.24
N LYS A 131 12.91 3.62 8.48
CA LYS A 131 14.34 3.24 8.44
C LYS A 131 14.93 3.46 7.05
N LYS A 132 14.21 3.07 5.99
CA LYS A 132 14.65 3.27 4.60
C LYS A 132 14.71 4.75 4.20
N LEU A 133 13.77 5.56 4.66
CA LEU A 133 13.80 7.01 4.43
C LEU A 133 15.00 7.66 5.14
N LEU A 134 15.30 7.28 6.38
CA LEU A 134 16.48 7.78 7.08
C LEU A 134 17.78 7.34 6.40
N ALA A 135 17.88 6.07 6.01
CA ALA A 135 19.06 5.55 5.31
C ALA A 135 19.29 6.24 3.95
N SER A 136 18.22 6.45 3.18
CA SER A 136 18.31 7.17 1.89
C SER A 136 18.67 8.64 2.05
N PHE A 137 18.23 9.30 3.12
CA PHE A 137 18.64 10.67 3.41
C PHE A 137 20.15 10.77 3.64
N PHE A 138 20.71 9.95 4.53
CA PHE A 138 22.15 9.98 4.81
C PHE A 138 23.00 9.53 3.61
N MET A 139 22.63 8.43 2.94
CA MET A 139 23.37 7.97 1.75
C MET A 139 23.24 8.95 0.58
N GLY A 140 22.07 9.53 0.37
CA GLY A 140 21.83 10.51 -0.68
C GLY A 140 22.65 11.78 -0.49
N ILE A 141 22.76 12.29 0.74
CA ILE A 141 23.64 13.43 1.06
C ILE A 141 25.10 13.08 0.78
N LEU A 142 25.56 11.91 1.22
CA LEU A 142 26.95 11.50 1.02
C LEU A 142 27.29 11.37 -0.47
N ILE A 143 26.41 10.75 -1.26
CA ILE A 143 26.56 10.65 -2.72
C ILE A 143 26.51 12.01 -3.39
N ALA A 144 25.62 12.91 -2.96
CA ALA A 144 25.55 14.26 -3.49
C ALA A 144 26.82 15.06 -3.23
N ILE A 145 27.42 14.94 -2.04
CA ILE A 145 28.71 15.59 -1.71
C ILE A 145 29.79 15.09 -2.66
N LEU A 146 29.87 13.78 -2.90
CA LEU A 146 30.84 13.18 -3.82
C LEU A 146 30.63 13.67 -5.27
N LEU A 147 29.39 13.74 -5.73
CA LEU A 147 29.05 14.23 -7.07
C LEU A 147 29.39 15.71 -7.25
N ILE A 148 29.04 16.56 -6.28
CA ILE A 148 29.35 17.98 -6.31
C ILE A 148 30.87 18.19 -6.28
N PHE A 149 31.58 17.43 -5.46
CA PHE A 149 33.04 17.49 -5.41
C PHE A 149 33.67 17.07 -6.74
N ALA A 150 33.20 15.97 -7.35
CA ALA A 150 33.67 15.52 -8.66
C ALA A 150 33.39 16.57 -9.75
N LEU A 151 32.19 17.16 -9.79
CA LEU A 151 31.85 18.21 -10.76
C LEU A 151 32.74 19.44 -10.61
N LYS A 152 33.11 19.81 -9.38
CA LYS A 152 34.03 20.93 -9.10
C LYS A 152 35.45 20.70 -9.62
N ILE A 153 35.88 19.44 -9.80
CA ILE A 153 37.17 19.12 -10.43
C ILE A 153 37.15 19.47 -11.93
N TYR A 154 36.01 19.29 -12.60
CA TYR A 154 35.87 19.50 -14.05
C TYR A 154 35.35 20.88 -14.44
N LEU A 155 34.64 21.56 -13.54
CA LEU A 155 34.06 22.88 -13.77
C LEU A 155 34.79 23.94 -12.94
N PRO A 156 35.46 24.92 -13.56
CA PRO A 156 36.19 25.96 -12.83
C PRO A 156 35.26 26.97 -12.11
N ALA A 157 33.98 27.00 -12.46
CA ALA A 157 32.99 27.89 -11.86
C ALA A 157 32.29 27.24 -10.66
N ILE A 158 32.02 28.03 -9.62
CA ILE A 158 31.23 27.61 -8.47
C ILE A 158 29.79 27.32 -8.94
N LEU A 159 29.32 26.09 -8.74
CA LEU A 159 27.94 25.69 -9.04
C LEU A 159 26.96 26.54 -8.21
N PRO A 160 25.92 27.12 -8.84
CA PRO A 160 24.88 27.85 -8.13
C PRO A 160 24.20 26.97 -7.08
N ILE A 161 23.76 27.58 -5.98
CA ILE A 161 23.13 26.88 -4.84
C ILE A 161 21.96 25.99 -5.28
N TRP A 162 21.12 26.49 -6.19
CA TRP A 162 19.97 25.76 -6.73
C TRP A 162 20.36 24.43 -7.42
N VAL A 163 21.52 24.40 -8.08
CA VAL A 163 22.03 23.19 -8.75
C VAL A 163 22.52 22.18 -7.73
N ASN A 164 23.26 22.62 -6.71
CA ASN A 164 23.72 21.76 -5.62
C ASN A 164 22.55 21.17 -4.82
N SER A 165 21.53 21.99 -4.51
CA SER A 165 20.28 21.53 -3.91
C SER A 165 19.54 20.52 -4.80
N GLY A 166 19.51 20.75 -6.12
CA GLY A 166 18.91 19.82 -7.08
C GLY A 166 19.62 18.46 -7.12
N ILE A 167 20.96 18.46 -7.18
CA ILE A 167 21.78 17.23 -7.12
C ILE A 167 21.50 16.48 -5.82
N THR A 168 21.45 17.20 -4.70
CA THR A 168 21.21 16.61 -3.38
C THR A 168 19.84 15.96 -3.27
N LEU A 169 18.80 16.66 -3.73
CA LEU A 169 17.44 16.12 -3.78
C LEU A 169 17.37 14.86 -4.65
N LEU A 170 17.94 14.92 -5.86
CA LEU A 170 17.94 13.79 -6.80
C LEU A 170 18.70 12.60 -6.24
N SER A 171 19.84 12.80 -5.59
CA SER A 171 20.59 11.72 -4.93
C SER A 171 19.79 11.06 -3.81
N ILE A 172 19.11 11.84 -2.96
CA ILE A 172 18.24 11.28 -1.90
C ILE A 172 17.09 10.47 -2.51
N VAL A 173 16.40 11.00 -3.53
CA VAL A 173 15.31 10.29 -4.20
C VAL A 173 15.80 9.01 -4.87
N PHE A 174 16.97 9.06 -5.52
CA PHE A 174 17.58 7.89 -6.17
C PHE A 174 17.98 6.81 -5.16
N CYS A 175 18.62 7.18 -4.04
CA CYS A 175 18.94 6.24 -2.97
C CYS A 175 17.68 5.63 -2.35
N ASN A 176 16.63 6.42 -2.15
CA ASN A 176 15.36 5.92 -1.65
C ASN A 176 14.72 4.93 -2.62
N TYR A 177 14.83 5.17 -3.93
CA TYR A 177 14.39 4.23 -4.95
C TYR A 177 15.16 2.91 -4.88
N ILE A 178 16.49 2.94 -4.83
CA ILE A 178 17.33 1.72 -4.74
C ILE A 178 17.01 0.90 -3.48
N LEU A 179 16.95 1.54 -2.31
CA LEU A 179 16.70 0.85 -1.04
C LEU A 179 15.28 0.24 -0.94
N ASN A 180 14.35 0.73 -1.74
CA ASN A 180 12.99 0.22 -1.82
C ASN A 180 12.75 -0.73 -3.01
N GLN A 181 13.75 -0.99 -3.84
CA GLN A 181 13.61 -2.04 -4.84
C GLN A 181 13.48 -3.41 -4.15
N PRO A 182 12.54 -4.26 -4.59
CA PRO A 182 12.52 -5.65 -4.15
C PRO A 182 13.81 -6.35 -4.59
N ASN A 183 14.48 -7.04 -3.67
CA ASN A 183 15.57 -7.94 -4.02
C ASN A 183 15.05 -8.97 -5.04
N LYS A 184 15.71 -9.09 -6.19
CA LYS A 184 15.35 -10.06 -7.25
C LYS A 184 15.47 -11.53 -6.81
N THR A 185 15.97 -11.79 -5.62
CA THR A 185 16.20 -13.15 -5.07
C THR A 185 15.01 -13.76 -4.34
N ASP A 186 13.92 -13.03 -4.13
CA ASP A 186 12.70 -13.57 -3.50
C ASP A 186 11.62 -13.81 -4.58
N ASN A 187 11.80 -14.86 -5.39
CA ASN A 187 10.78 -15.45 -6.26
C ASN A 187 10.77 -16.97 -6.08
#